data_AF-A0A953TDB5-F1
#
_entry.id   AF-A0A953TDB5-F1
#
_cell.length_a   1.000
_cell.length_b   1.000
_cell.length_c   1.000
_cell.angle_alpha   90.00
_cell.angle_beta   90.00
_cell.angle_gamma   90.00
#
_symmetry.space_group_name_H-M   'P 1'
#
loop_
_entity.id
_entity.type
_entity.pdbx_description
1 polymer ?
#
loop_
_entity_poly.entity_id
_entity_poly.type
_entity_poly.pdbx_seq_one_letter_code
_entity_poly.pdbx_strand_id
1 'polypeptide(L)'
;MNSNAPRPASSAAQPSNYIQPNLGYGLRIWWAFYWRTILSSILLAAGVNLALRSFSNNPAIVLLSRYDSYFFYYLSAFFMMAYILRKNFRLFRIALLSDRGGEGSRPLPPTLRRTARVWWTFCWRAVLYRIIAAVAVSFPLGWIMGFLEAILPGLATFALISVMVQVILDGAVGMFVIYSNVLDEDISDFRVALLPRTALTSPLATAAAPEG
;
A
#
# COMPACT_ATOMS: atom_id res chain seq x y z
N MET A 1 29.68 -38.46 -42.20
CA MET A 1 29.69 -38.53 -40.72
C MET A 1 29.07 -37.24 -40.19
N ASN A 2 27.76 -37.23 -39.96
CA ASN A 2 27.05 -36.06 -39.45
C ASN A 2 26.90 -36.22 -37.93
N SER A 3 27.56 -35.36 -37.14
CA SER A 3 27.38 -35.32 -35.69
C SER A 3 26.07 -34.59 -35.37
N ASN A 4 25.00 -35.35 -35.18
CA ASN A 4 23.79 -34.85 -34.53
C ASN A 4 24.06 -34.73 -33.03
N ALA A 5 24.63 -33.60 -32.61
CA ALA A 5 24.63 -33.24 -31.20
C ALA A 5 23.18 -33.00 -30.75
N PRO A 6 22.69 -33.67 -29.70
CA PRO A 6 21.38 -33.36 -29.15
C PRO A 6 21.40 -31.92 -28.62
N ARG A 7 20.49 -31.07 -29.13
CA ARG A 7 20.24 -29.75 -28.53
C ARG A 7 19.96 -29.97 -27.05
N PRO A 8 20.66 -29.29 -26.12
CA PRO A 8 20.21 -29.27 -24.74
C PRO A 8 18.78 -28.74 -24.76
N ALA A 9 17.86 -29.58 -24.29
CA ALA A 9 16.47 -29.22 -24.10
C ALA A 9 16.45 -27.88 -23.36
N SER A 10 15.84 -26.87 -23.97
CA SER A 10 15.57 -25.60 -23.32
C SER A 10 14.97 -25.91 -21.96
N SER A 11 15.77 -25.70 -20.91
CA SER A 11 15.40 -25.97 -19.54
C SER A 11 14.06 -25.29 -19.29
N ALA A 12 13.12 -26.09 -18.81
CA ALA A 12 11.71 -25.78 -18.64
C ALA A 12 11.47 -24.31 -18.32
N ALA A 13 10.59 -23.67 -19.11
CA ALA A 13 9.96 -22.41 -18.76
C ALA A 13 9.58 -22.47 -17.27
N GLN A 14 10.24 -21.67 -16.43
CA GLN A 14 9.87 -21.62 -15.02
C GLN A 14 8.39 -21.27 -14.98
N PRO A 15 7.54 -22.06 -14.29
CA PRO A 15 6.13 -21.76 -14.22
C PRO A 15 6.01 -20.35 -13.68
N SER A 16 5.45 -19.47 -14.51
CA SER A 16 5.11 -18.10 -14.18
C SER A 16 4.07 -18.15 -13.08
N ASN A 17 4.56 -18.35 -11.85
CA ASN A 17 3.77 -18.46 -10.63
C ASN A 17 3.29 -17.06 -10.22
N TYR A 18 2.61 -16.38 -11.13
CA TYR A 18 1.91 -15.14 -10.90
C TYR A 18 0.54 -15.47 -10.30
N ILE A 19 0.14 -14.73 -9.29
CA ILE A 19 -1.20 -14.78 -8.72
C ILE A 19 -1.94 -13.53 -9.19
N GLN A 20 -3.05 -13.72 -9.89
CA GLN A 20 -3.92 -12.61 -10.27
C GLN A 20 -4.43 -11.91 -9.01
N PRO A 21 -4.31 -10.56 -8.91
CA PRO A 21 -4.87 -9.81 -7.81
C PRO A 21 -6.38 -10.06 -7.74
N ASN A 22 -6.85 -10.50 -6.58
CA ASN A 22 -8.26 -10.52 -6.26
C ASN A 22 -8.52 -9.61 -5.06
N LEU A 23 -9.79 -9.26 -4.86
CA LEU A 23 -10.19 -8.37 -3.78
C LEU A 23 -9.79 -8.90 -2.40
N GLY A 24 -9.74 -10.23 -2.21
CA GLY A 24 -9.29 -10.85 -0.97
C GLY A 24 -7.81 -10.61 -0.65
N TYR A 25 -6.94 -10.69 -1.66
CA TYR A 25 -5.52 -10.36 -1.51
C TYR A 25 -5.32 -8.86 -1.29
N GLY A 26 -6.01 -8.03 -2.07
CA GLY A 26 -6.01 -6.58 -1.90
C GLY A 26 -6.43 -6.18 -0.49
N LEU A 27 -7.52 -6.76 0.04
CA LEU A 27 -8.05 -6.44 1.36
C LEU A 27 -7.07 -6.81 2.47
N ARG A 28 -6.35 -7.94 2.35
CA ARG A 28 -5.33 -8.35 3.32
C ARG A 28 -4.13 -7.41 3.33
N ILE A 29 -3.71 -6.95 2.15
CA ILE A 29 -2.62 -5.97 2.01
C ILE A 29 -3.06 -4.63 2.58
N TRP A 30 -4.24 -4.16 2.18
CA TRP A 30 -4.84 -2.93 2.68
C TRP A 30 -5.00 -2.96 4.19
N TRP A 31 -5.56 -4.02 4.78
CA TRP A 31 -5.72 -4.14 6.23
C TRP A 31 -4.37 -4.10 6.96
N ALA A 32 -3.35 -4.76 6.41
CA ALA A 32 -2.01 -4.74 6.98
C ALA A 32 -1.33 -3.36 6.86
N PHE A 33 -1.69 -2.57 5.85
CA PHE A 33 -1.17 -1.23 5.60
C PHE A 33 -1.91 -0.19 6.43
N TYR A 34 -3.19 0.00 6.13
CA TYR A 34 -4.04 1.09 6.57
C TYR A 34 -4.07 1.25 8.10
N TRP A 35 -4.45 0.21 8.84
CA TRP A 35 -4.55 0.29 10.29
C TRP A 35 -3.22 0.54 10.98
N ARG A 36 -2.15 -0.07 10.47
CA ARG A 36 -0.82 0.13 11.05
C ARG A 36 -0.32 1.54 10.78
N THR A 37 -0.58 2.07 9.59
CA THR A 37 -0.26 3.44 9.23
C THR A 37 -1.02 4.42 10.13
N ILE A 38 -2.33 4.26 10.28
CA ILE A 38 -3.15 5.13 11.13
C ILE A 38 -2.72 5.07 12.60
N LEU A 39 -2.57 3.86 13.16
CA LEU A 39 -2.20 3.72 14.57
C LEU A 39 -0.82 4.35 14.85
N SER A 40 0.17 4.06 14.00
CA SER A 40 1.49 4.65 14.17
C SER A 40 1.52 6.16 13.92
N SER A 41 0.73 6.69 12.97
CA SER A 41 0.63 8.13 12.77
C SER A 41 -0.04 8.84 13.93
N ILE A 42 -1.09 8.23 14.52
CA ILE A 42 -1.75 8.76 15.73
C ILE A 42 -0.77 8.77 16.90
N LEU A 43 -0.03 7.67 17.11
CA LEU A 43 0.96 7.59 18.20
C LEU A 43 2.10 8.60 18.03
N LEU A 44 2.61 8.77 16.80
CA LEU A 44 3.66 9.74 16.50
C LEU A 44 3.14 11.17 16.70
N ALA A 45 1.98 11.49 16.14
CA ALA A 45 1.37 12.82 16.29
C ALA A 45 1.09 13.14 17.75
N ALA A 46 0.48 12.21 18.50
CA ALA A 46 0.20 12.40 19.93
C ALA A 46 1.49 12.58 20.74
N GLY A 47 2.51 11.76 20.50
CA GLY A 47 3.81 11.86 21.18
C GLY A 47 4.50 13.20 20.92
N VAL A 48 4.51 13.66 19.68
CA VAL A 48 5.09 14.96 19.32
C VAL A 48 4.26 16.12 19.90
N ASN A 49 2.93 16.07 19.82
CA ASN A 49 2.08 17.11 20.41
C ASN A 49 2.25 17.21 21.93
N LEU A 50 2.39 16.07 22.63
CA LEU A 50 2.69 16.06 24.06
C LEU A 50 4.05 16.70 24.37
N ALA A 51 5.08 16.40 23.57
CA ALA A 51 6.41 16.98 23.74
C ALA A 51 6.43 18.49 23.45
N LEU A 52 5.70 18.93 22.41
CA LEU A 52 5.62 20.34 22.00
C LEU A 52 4.73 21.18 22.91
N ARG A 53 3.90 20.57 23.77
CA ARG A 53 3.03 21.29 24.72
C ARG A 53 3.83 22.22 25.63
N SER A 54 5.05 21.83 25.98
CA SER A 54 6.01 22.63 26.76
C SER A 54 6.46 23.91 26.06
N PHE A 55 6.26 24.02 24.74
CA PHE A 55 6.69 25.16 23.91
C PHE A 55 5.50 25.89 23.24
N SER A 56 4.28 25.68 23.76
CA SER A 56 3.03 26.19 23.19
C SER A 56 2.93 27.72 23.03
N ASN A 57 3.82 28.48 23.69
CA ASN A 57 3.89 29.93 23.57
C ASN A 57 4.51 30.42 22.24
N ASN A 58 5.12 29.54 21.45
CA ASN A 58 5.72 29.92 20.17
C ASN A 58 4.70 29.75 19.01
N PRO A 59 4.32 30.83 18.30
CA PRO A 59 3.33 30.75 17.23
C PRO A 59 3.78 29.84 16.06
N ALA A 60 5.07 29.69 15.82
CA ALA A 60 5.58 28.76 14.80
C ALA A 60 5.29 27.29 15.16
N ILE A 61 5.31 26.95 16.45
CA ILE A 61 5.04 25.59 16.94
C ILE A 61 3.54 25.29 16.84
N VAL A 62 2.69 26.27 17.09
CA VAL A 62 1.23 26.16 16.88
C VAL A 62 0.87 26.00 15.40
N LEU A 63 1.60 26.65 14.50
CA LEU A 63 1.41 26.44 13.06
C LEU A 63 1.89 25.04 12.63
N LEU A 64 3.04 24.61 13.14
CA LEU A 64 3.60 23.29 12.83
C LEU A 64 2.67 22.15 13.27
N SER A 65 2.04 22.27 14.44
CA SER A 65 1.09 21.26 14.96
C SER A 65 -0.23 21.16 14.17
N ARG A 66 -0.47 22.03 13.18
CA ARG A 66 -1.61 21.87 12.27
C ARG A 66 -1.30 20.92 11.11
N TYR A 67 -0.03 20.86 10.69
CA TYR A 67 0.41 20.08 9.53
C TYR A 67 1.16 18.81 9.90
N ASP A 68 1.53 18.66 11.16
CA ASP A 68 2.27 17.52 11.69
C ASP A 68 1.56 16.17 11.43
N SER A 69 0.23 16.13 11.57
CA SER A 69 -0.59 14.94 11.38
C SER A 69 -0.47 14.39 9.95
N TYR A 70 -0.48 15.26 8.94
CA TYR A 70 -0.27 14.85 7.55
C TYR A 70 1.16 14.35 7.34
N PHE A 71 2.15 15.05 7.87
CA PHE A 71 3.56 14.64 7.77
C PHE A 71 3.77 13.25 8.38
N PHE A 72 3.28 13.02 9.60
CA PHE A 72 3.40 11.73 10.28
C PHE A 72 2.62 10.62 9.59
N TYR A 73 1.47 10.92 9.00
CA TYR A 73 0.73 9.96 8.19
C TYR A 73 1.54 9.50 6.98
N TYR A 74 2.08 10.44 6.18
CA TYR A 74 2.86 10.08 4.98
C TYR A 74 4.20 9.43 5.31
N LEU A 75 4.85 9.86 6.39
CA LEU A 75 6.07 9.24 6.89
C LEU A 75 5.81 7.80 7.35
N SER A 76 4.75 7.58 8.13
CA SER A 76 4.33 6.25 8.54
C SER A 76 3.96 5.38 7.33
N ALA A 77 3.21 5.93 6.36
CA ALA A 77 2.84 5.25 5.13
C ALA A 77 4.08 4.77 4.36
N PHE A 78 5.16 5.56 4.33
CA PHE A 78 6.42 5.16 3.69
C PHE A 78 7.03 3.93 4.37
N PHE A 79 7.17 3.95 5.70
CA PHE A 79 7.72 2.82 6.45
C PHE A 79 6.83 1.58 6.37
N MET A 80 5.50 1.75 6.41
CA MET A 80 4.56 0.65 6.26
C MET A 80 4.60 0.05 4.85
N MET A 81 4.75 0.86 3.80
CA MET A 81 4.96 0.38 2.44
C MET A 81 6.27 -0.43 2.35
N ALA A 82 7.37 0.09 2.93
CA ALA A 82 8.64 -0.60 3.00
C ALA A 82 8.54 -1.97 3.71
N TYR A 83 7.80 -2.00 4.82
CA TYR A 83 7.55 -3.21 5.59
C TYR A 83 6.70 -4.22 4.80
N ILE A 84 5.61 -3.78 4.15
CA ILE A 84 4.69 -4.65 3.43
C ILE A 84 5.31 -5.26 2.17
N LEU A 85 6.11 -4.49 1.44
CA LEU A 85 6.87 -5.01 0.29
C LEU A 85 7.87 -6.11 0.69
N ARG A 86 8.31 -6.14 1.95
CA ARG A 86 9.21 -7.17 2.50
C ARG A 86 8.47 -8.28 3.24
N LYS A 87 7.18 -8.09 3.52
CA LYS A 87 6.39 -9.02 4.31
C LYS A 87 5.96 -10.22 3.47
N ASN A 88 6.19 -11.41 4.00
CA ASN A 88 5.61 -12.65 3.48
C ASN A 88 4.23 -12.86 4.11
N PHE A 89 3.17 -12.87 3.29
CA PHE A 89 1.84 -13.26 3.76
C PHE A 89 1.73 -14.79 3.76
N ARG A 90 0.72 -15.32 4.47
CA ARG A 90 0.57 -16.77 4.65
C ARG A 90 0.48 -17.53 3.32
N LEU A 91 -0.23 -16.96 2.34
CA LEU A 91 -0.50 -17.59 1.03
C LEU A 91 0.32 -17.00 -0.13
N PHE A 92 0.75 -15.74 -0.01
CA PHE A 92 1.38 -15.00 -1.11
C PHE A 92 2.45 -14.05 -0.57
N ARG A 93 3.22 -13.46 -1.47
CA ARG A 93 4.14 -12.35 -1.19
C ARG A 93 4.00 -11.30 -2.28
N ILE A 94 4.33 -10.07 -1.93
CA ILE A 94 4.42 -8.99 -2.91
C ILE A 94 5.83 -9.01 -3.48
N ALA A 95 5.95 -9.04 -4.79
CA ALA A 95 7.23 -9.00 -5.49
C ALA A 95 7.23 -7.89 -6.52
N LEU A 96 8.38 -7.25 -6.67
CA LEU A 96 8.63 -6.33 -7.76
C LEU A 96 9.20 -7.17 -8.90
N LEU A 97 8.59 -7.16 -10.08
CA LEU A 97 9.07 -7.93 -11.23
C LEU A 97 9.70 -6.98 -12.25
N SER A 98 10.86 -7.37 -12.81
CA SER A 98 11.66 -6.52 -13.71
C SER A 98 11.10 -6.33 -15.11
N ASP A 99 10.07 -7.08 -15.50
CA ASP A 99 9.67 -7.18 -16.90
C ASP A 99 8.20 -6.79 -17.12
N ARG A 100 8.03 -6.05 -18.21
CA ARG A 100 6.81 -5.41 -18.68
C ARG A 100 6.02 -6.44 -19.49
N GLY A 101 5.52 -7.48 -18.81
CA GLY A 101 4.59 -8.45 -19.40
C GLY A 101 5.17 -9.72 -20.03
N GLY A 102 6.43 -10.09 -19.80
CA GLY A 102 7.02 -11.33 -20.34
C GLY A 102 7.09 -12.50 -19.35
N GLU A 103 6.95 -13.74 -19.86
CA GLU A 103 7.13 -15.04 -19.15
C GLU A 103 8.54 -15.25 -18.52
N GLY A 104 9.42 -14.25 -18.56
CA GLY A 104 10.77 -14.26 -17.97
C GLY A 104 11.00 -13.26 -16.84
N SER A 105 9.94 -12.70 -16.23
CA SER A 105 10.08 -11.62 -15.25
C SER A 105 10.82 -12.08 -13.99
N ARG A 106 11.97 -11.46 -13.70
CA ARG A 106 12.78 -11.79 -12.51
C ARG A 106 12.30 -11.00 -11.28
N PRO A 107 12.19 -11.63 -10.10
CA PRO A 107 11.91 -10.93 -8.87
C PRO A 107 13.07 -10.00 -8.50
N LEU A 108 12.75 -8.72 -8.35
CA LEU A 108 13.65 -7.65 -7.97
C LEU A 108 13.60 -7.42 -6.46
N PRO A 109 14.74 -7.14 -5.82
CA PRO A 109 14.76 -6.81 -4.40
C PRO A 109 14.04 -5.47 -4.14
N PRO A 110 13.25 -5.37 -3.03
CA PRO A 110 12.60 -4.14 -2.62
C PRO A 110 13.61 -3.18 -1.98
N THR A 111 14.33 -2.45 -2.84
CA THR A 111 15.26 -1.38 -2.44
C THR A 111 14.50 -0.12 -2.02
N LEU A 112 15.10 0.72 -1.17
CA LEU A 112 14.45 1.97 -0.71
C LEU A 112 14.03 2.88 -1.87
N ARG A 113 14.83 2.95 -2.94
CA ARG A 113 14.50 3.73 -4.15
C ARG A 113 13.23 3.20 -4.83
N ARG A 114 13.07 1.87 -4.95
CA ARG A 114 11.87 1.27 -5.54
C ARG A 114 10.66 1.44 -4.63
N THR A 115 10.83 1.25 -3.33
CA THR A 115 9.79 1.52 -2.33
C THR A 115 9.31 2.96 -2.39
N ALA A 116 10.23 3.94 -2.50
CA ALA A 116 9.88 5.35 -2.61
C ALA A 116 9.03 5.64 -3.86
N ARG A 117 9.28 4.97 -4.98
CA ARG A 117 8.44 5.11 -6.18
C ARG A 117 7.05 4.51 -5.99
N VAL A 118 6.94 3.33 -5.37
CA VAL A 118 5.64 2.70 -5.05
C VAL A 118 4.86 3.60 -4.09
N TRP A 119 5.52 4.06 -3.02
CA TRP A 119 4.95 4.98 -2.04
C TRP A 119 4.50 6.29 -2.68
N TRP A 120 5.32 6.91 -3.53
CA TRP A 120 4.96 8.13 -4.25
C TRP A 120 3.73 7.92 -5.12
N THR A 121 3.71 6.82 -5.88
CA THR A 121 2.56 6.43 -6.73
C THR A 121 1.29 6.27 -5.91
N PHE A 122 1.38 5.61 -4.76
CA PHE A 122 0.28 5.50 -3.82
C PHE A 122 -0.16 6.88 -3.31
N CYS A 123 0.77 7.73 -2.87
CA CYS A 123 0.47 9.03 -2.25
C CYS A 123 -0.26 9.97 -3.19
N TRP A 124 0.26 10.23 -4.39
CA TRP A 124 -0.37 11.20 -5.30
C TRP A 124 -1.73 10.67 -5.80
N ARG A 125 -1.86 9.36 -6.05
CA ARG A 125 -3.13 8.74 -6.43
C ARG A 125 -4.14 8.82 -5.28
N ALA A 126 -3.73 8.52 -4.05
CA ALA A 126 -4.59 8.64 -2.88
C ALA A 126 -5.08 10.07 -2.67
N VAL A 127 -4.22 11.08 -2.86
CA VAL A 127 -4.64 12.49 -2.82
C VAL A 127 -5.66 12.79 -3.91
N LEU A 128 -5.40 12.39 -5.16
CA LEU A 128 -6.30 12.64 -6.29
C LEU A 128 -7.67 11.98 -6.06
N TYR A 129 -7.71 10.70 -5.73
CA TYR A 129 -8.95 9.97 -5.50
C TYR A 129 -9.66 10.44 -4.23
N ARG A 130 -8.95 10.91 -3.20
CA ARG A 130 -9.55 11.55 -2.03
C ARG A 130 -10.26 12.85 -2.41
N ILE A 131 -9.65 13.69 -3.27
CA ILE A 131 -10.30 14.91 -3.75
C ILE A 131 -11.58 14.57 -4.53
N ILE A 132 -11.49 13.60 -5.46
CA ILE A 132 -12.64 13.14 -6.25
C ILE A 132 -13.74 12.60 -5.34
N ALA A 133 -13.40 11.72 -4.39
CA ALA A 133 -14.35 11.12 -3.46
C ALA A 133 -14.97 12.18 -2.53
N ALA A 134 -14.17 13.14 -2.05
CA ALA A 134 -14.68 14.23 -1.21
C ALA A 134 -15.71 15.09 -1.94
N VAL A 135 -15.48 15.42 -3.21
CA VAL A 135 -16.45 16.15 -4.04
C VAL A 135 -17.69 15.31 -4.33
N ALA A 136 -17.53 14.03 -4.63
CA ALA A 136 -18.65 13.14 -4.91
C ALA A 136 -19.55 12.90 -3.68
N VAL A 137 -18.95 12.81 -2.49
CA VAL A 137 -19.66 12.53 -1.23
C VAL A 137 -20.19 13.79 -0.57
N SER A 138 -19.56 14.96 -0.76
CA SER A 138 -19.98 16.20 -0.10
C SER A 138 -21.42 16.60 -0.43
N PHE A 139 -21.86 16.39 -1.67
CA PHE A 139 -23.21 16.75 -2.11
C PHE A 139 -24.32 15.93 -1.42
N PRO A 140 -24.34 14.58 -1.50
CA PRO A 140 -25.34 13.79 -0.79
C PRO A 140 -25.18 13.86 0.73
N LEU A 141 -23.94 13.92 1.25
CA LEU A 141 -23.70 13.98 2.68
C LEU A 141 -24.22 15.29 3.27
N GLY A 142 -24.04 16.43 2.59
CA GLY A 142 -24.58 17.72 3.03
C GLY A 142 -26.11 17.71 3.13
N TRP A 143 -26.78 17.08 2.16
CA TRP A 143 -28.23 16.87 2.19
C TRP A 143 -28.68 16.01 3.37
N ILE A 144 -28.03 14.86 3.57
CA ILE A 144 -28.34 13.94 4.68
C ILE A 144 -28.12 14.63 6.02
N MET A 145 -27.00 15.35 6.17
CA MET A 145 -26.68 16.06 7.41
C MET A 145 -27.69 17.17 7.70
N GLY A 146 -28.06 17.97 6.70
CA GLY A 146 -29.09 19.01 6.88
C GLY A 146 -30.46 18.44 7.24
N PHE A 147 -30.83 17.29 6.67
CA PHE A 147 -32.06 16.59 7.04
C PHE A 147 -32.00 16.02 8.47
N LEU A 148 -30.88 15.40 8.85
CA LEU A 148 -30.69 14.89 10.21
C LEU A 148 -30.71 16.01 11.25
N GLU A 149 -30.15 17.19 10.94
CA GLU A 149 -30.14 18.35 11.85
C GLU A 149 -31.56 18.88 12.09
N ALA A 150 -32.40 18.85 11.07
CA ALA A 150 -33.81 19.24 11.19
C ALA A 150 -34.61 18.29 12.11
N ILE A 151 -34.19 17.04 12.27
CA ILE A 151 -34.94 16.01 13.03
C ILE A 151 -34.34 15.76 14.42
N LEU A 152 -33.01 15.72 14.53
CA LEU A 152 -32.26 15.43 15.75
C LEU A 152 -31.25 16.55 16.02
N PRO A 153 -31.65 17.64 16.71
CA PRO A 153 -30.73 18.69 17.09
C PRO A 153 -29.72 18.17 18.14
N GLY A 154 -28.43 18.16 17.79
CA GLY A 154 -27.37 17.70 18.69
C GLY A 154 -25.97 17.68 18.07
N LEU A 155 -25.17 18.71 18.33
CA LEU A 155 -23.81 18.92 17.78
C LEU A 155 -22.85 17.73 17.98
N ALA A 156 -22.97 16.97 19.08
CA ALA A 156 -22.08 15.84 19.37
C ALA A 156 -22.29 14.66 18.40
N THR A 157 -23.54 14.40 17.99
CA THR A 157 -23.88 13.32 17.04
C THR A 157 -23.32 13.64 15.65
N PHE A 158 -23.39 14.90 15.22
CA PHE A 158 -22.85 15.35 13.92
C PHE A 158 -21.33 15.18 13.81
N ALA A 159 -20.60 15.54 14.86
CA ALA A 159 -19.14 15.42 14.88
C ALA A 159 -18.71 13.95 14.74
N LEU A 160 -19.34 13.03 15.48
CA LEU A 160 -19.01 11.61 15.45
C LEU A 160 -19.31 10.98 14.07
N ILE A 161 -20.49 11.26 13.51
CA ILE A 161 -20.86 10.76 12.17
C ILE A 161 -19.87 11.27 11.13
N SER A 162 -19.50 12.55 11.18
CA SER A 162 -18.55 13.13 10.24
C SER A 162 -17.17 12.45 10.31
N VAL A 163 -16.68 12.16 11.52
CA VAL A 163 -15.43 11.41 11.71
C VAL A 163 -15.53 9.99 11.15
N MET A 164 -16.62 9.28 11.45
CA MET A 164 -16.85 7.92 10.95
C MET A 164 -16.87 7.88 9.41
N VAL A 165 -17.61 8.80 8.80
CA VAL A 165 -17.68 8.93 7.33
C VAL A 165 -16.31 9.21 6.75
N GLN A 166 -15.54 10.13 7.35
CA GLN A 166 -14.20 10.47 6.88
C GLN A 166 -13.25 9.25 6.94
N VAL A 167 -13.29 8.48 8.03
CA VAL A 167 -12.48 7.26 8.18
C VAL A 167 -12.88 6.22 7.14
N ILE A 168 -14.18 6.00 6.93
CA ILE A 168 -14.69 5.05 5.93
C ILE A 168 -14.24 5.47 4.52
N LEU A 169 -14.37 6.77 4.19
CA LEU A 169 -13.99 7.31 2.90
C LEU A 169 -12.49 7.18 2.65
N ASP A 170 -11.66 7.56 3.63
CA ASP A 170 -10.20 7.43 3.53
C ASP A 170 -9.77 5.96 3.41
N GLY A 171 -10.46 5.05 4.13
CA GLY A 171 -10.25 3.61 4.03
C GLY A 171 -10.60 3.06 2.65
N ALA A 172 -11.77 3.42 2.12
CA ALA A 172 -12.26 2.99 0.82
C ALA A 172 -11.35 3.48 -0.32
N VAL A 173 -10.94 4.76 -0.28
CA VAL A 173 -9.99 5.34 -1.23
C VAL A 173 -8.65 4.61 -1.15
N GLY A 174 -8.12 4.39 0.06
CA GLY A 174 -6.87 3.66 0.24
C GLY A 174 -6.91 2.24 -0.31
N MET A 175 -8.03 1.54 -0.12
CA MET A 175 -8.26 0.20 -0.65
C MET A 175 -8.32 0.21 -2.18
N PHE A 176 -9.07 1.13 -2.76
CA PHE A 176 -9.18 1.29 -4.21
C PHE A 176 -7.82 1.61 -4.85
N VAL A 177 -7.02 2.48 -4.23
CA VAL A 177 -5.68 2.81 -4.74
C VAL A 177 -4.76 1.60 -4.70
N ILE A 178 -4.70 0.87 -3.59
CA ILE A 178 -3.85 -0.32 -3.48
C ILE A 178 -4.27 -1.38 -4.50
N TYR A 179 -5.57 -1.66 -4.58
CA TYR A 179 -6.09 -2.74 -5.40
C TYR A 179 -6.03 -2.41 -6.90
N SER A 180 -6.51 -1.24 -7.32
CA SER A 180 -6.68 -0.91 -8.74
C SER A 180 -5.51 -0.14 -9.34
N ASN A 181 -4.64 0.45 -8.51
CA ASN A 181 -3.63 1.40 -8.96
C ASN A 181 -2.22 1.12 -8.39
N VAL A 182 -2.02 0.06 -7.63
CA VAL A 182 -0.68 -0.32 -7.15
C VAL A 182 -0.42 -1.77 -7.46
N LEU A 183 -1.37 -2.66 -7.17
CA LEU A 183 -1.25 -4.07 -7.54
C LEU A 183 -1.37 -4.23 -9.05
N ASP A 184 -0.43 -4.98 -9.60
CA ASP A 184 -0.26 -5.31 -11.03
C ASP A 184 -0.03 -4.11 -11.95
N GLU A 185 0.25 -2.94 -11.37
CA GLU A 185 0.57 -1.74 -12.13
C GLU A 185 2.06 -1.71 -12.51
N ASP A 186 2.33 -1.27 -13.74
CA ASP A 186 3.67 -0.98 -14.24
C ASP A 186 4.20 0.34 -13.66
N ILE A 187 5.19 0.27 -12.77
CA ILE A 187 5.85 1.41 -12.14
C ILE A 187 7.24 1.58 -12.76
N SER A 188 7.28 2.28 -13.90
CA SER A 188 8.50 2.61 -14.66
C SER A 188 9.29 1.38 -15.10
N ASP A 189 10.13 0.83 -14.21
CA ASP A 189 11.13 -0.20 -14.49
C ASP A 189 10.75 -1.56 -13.86
N PHE A 190 9.61 -1.62 -13.17
CA PHE A 190 9.13 -2.83 -12.51
C PHE A 190 7.62 -2.80 -12.33
N ARG A 191 7.00 -3.98 -12.24
CA ARG A 191 5.58 -4.15 -11.88
C ARG A 191 5.45 -4.72 -10.47
N VAL A 192 4.41 -4.32 -9.74
CA VAL A 192 4.13 -4.84 -8.39
C VAL A 192 3.18 -6.02 -8.50
N ALA A 193 3.69 -7.25 -8.45
CA ALA A 193 2.88 -8.45 -8.62
C ALA A 193 2.80 -9.30 -7.34
N LEU A 194 1.83 -10.21 -7.33
CA LEU A 194 1.68 -11.21 -6.27
C LEU A 194 2.30 -12.53 -6.73
N LEU A 195 3.17 -13.11 -5.90
CA LEU A 195 3.76 -14.44 -6.10
C LEU A 195 3.34 -15.38 -4.96
N PRO A 196 3.19 -16.69 -5.19
CA PRO A 196 2.95 -17.64 -4.13
C PRO A 196 4.19 -17.73 -3.24
N ARG A 197 3.96 -18.02 -1.97
CA ARG A 197 5.03 -18.13 -0.98
C ARG A 197 6.06 -19.22 -1.32
N THR A 198 5.63 -20.28 -1.99
CA THR A 198 6.46 -21.43 -2.40
C THR A 198 7.37 -21.16 -3.60
N ALA A 199 7.20 -20.05 -4.33
CA ALA A 199 8.06 -19.70 -5.47
C ALA A 199 9.49 -19.26 -5.07
N LEU A 200 9.90 -19.46 -3.81
CA LEU A 200 11.25 -19.17 -3.32
C LEU A 200 12.12 -20.43 -3.14
N THR A 201 11.55 -21.64 -3.24
CA THR A 201 12.26 -22.86 -2.85
C THR A 201 13.00 -23.60 -3.96
N SER A 202 13.13 -23.06 -5.19
CA SER A 202 13.92 -23.72 -6.26
C SER A 202 14.37 -22.69 -7.32
N PRO A 203 15.66 -22.61 -7.74
CA PRO A 203 16.54 -23.74 -8.05
C PRO A 203 18.02 -23.57 -7.59
N LEU A 204 18.29 -23.15 -6.36
CA LEU A 204 19.66 -23.14 -5.80
C LEU A 204 19.94 -24.29 -4.83
N ALA A 205 18.91 -25.06 -4.45
CA ALA A 205 19.06 -26.24 -3.58
C ALA A 205 19.48 -27.52 -4.34
N THR A 206 19.40 -27.53 -5.68
CA THR A 206 19.83 -28.69 -6.50
C THR A 206 21.30 -28.59 -6.94
N ALA A 207 21.96 -27.44 -6.76
CA ALA A 207 23.38 -27.27 -7.10
C ALA A 207 24.35 -27.77 -6.00
N ALA A 208 23.82 -28.36 -4.92
CA ALA A 208 24.59 -28.82 -3.76
C ALA A 208 24.39 -30.32 -3.45
N ALA A 209 24.05 -31.13 -4.45
CA ALA A 209 24.22 -32.57 -4.36
C ALA A 209 25.58 -32.93 -4.98
N PRO A 210 26.61 -33.26 -4.19
CA PRO A 210 27.78 -33.94 -4.73
C PRO A 210 27.33 -35.34 -5.14
N GLU A 211 27.61 -35.71 -6.38
CA GLU A 211 27.52 -37.10 -6.82
C GLU A 211 28.47 -37.95 -5.95
N GLY A 212 27.89 -38.95 -5.29
CA GLY A 212 28.61 -40.02 -4.61
C GLY A 212 28.34 -41.34 -5.31
#